data_AF-A0A838JK95-F1
#
_entry.id   AF-A0A838JK95-F1
#
_cell.length_a   1.000
_cell.length_b   1.000
_cell.length_c   1.000
_cell.angle_alpha   90.00
_cell.angle_beta   90.00
_cell.angle_gamma   90.00
#
_symmetry.space_group_name_H-M   'P 1'
#
loop_
_entity.id
_entity.type
_entity.pdbx_description
1 polymer ?
#
loop_
_entity_poly.entity_id
_entity_poly.type
_entity_poly.pdbx_seq_one_letter_code
_entity_poly.pdbx_strand_id
1 'polypeptide(L)'
;MENLKISTDVLFILLGAIMVLAMHAGFAFLELGTVRRKSQVNALVKIIADFAVSTIAYFFIGYGIAYGVSFLTGAETLTQKSGYDLVKFFFLLTFAAAIPAIVSGGIAERAK
;
A
#
# COMPACT_ATOMS: atom_id res chain seq x y z
N MET A 1 -22.00 -20.68 -9.90
CA MET A 1 -21.21 -19.90 -10.89
C MET A 1 -20.81 -18.53 -10.35
N GLU A 2 -21.66 -17.84 -9.61
CA GLU A 2 -21.36 -16.50 -9.04
C GLU A 2 -20.17 -16.48 -8.07
N ASN A 3 -20.07 -17.43 -7.13
CA ASN A 3 -18.93 -17.53 -6.22
C ASN A 3 -17.58 -17.75 -6.93
N LEU A 4 -17.56 -18.49 -8.05
CA LEU A 4 -16.35 -18.69 -8.85
C LEU A 4 -15.90 -17.38 -9.52
N LYS A 5 -16.86 -16.58 -10.00
CA LYS A 5 -16.59 -15.26 -10.55
C LYS A 5 -15.98 -14.33 -9.50
N ILE A 6 -16.59 -14.24 -8.31
CA ILE A 6 -16.08 -13.42 -7.20
C ILE A 6 -14.65 -13.83 -6.83
N SER A 7 -14.38 -15.12 -6.66
CA SER A 7 -13.03 -15.59 -6.33
C SER A 7 -12.00 -15.28 -7.42
N THR A 8 -12.41 -15.27 -8.69
CA THR A 8 -11.55 -14.89 -9.82
C THR A 8 -11.25 -13.39 -9.83
N ASP A 9 -12.25 -12.55 -9.53
CA ASP A 9 -12.08 -11.11 -9.40
C ASP A 9 -11.15 -10.77 -8.23
N VAL A 10 -11.30 -11.47 -7.10
CA VAL A 10 -10.40 -11.35 -5.94
C VAL A 10 -8.96 -11.68 -6.32
N LEU A 11 -8.74 -12.80 -7.03
CA LEU A 11 -7.41 -13.17 -7.49
C LEU A 11 -6.80 -12.10 -8.40
N PHE A 12 -7.59 -11.58 -9.35
CA PHE A 12 -7.13 -10.54 -10.27
C PHE A 12 -6.70 -9.26 -9.53
N ILE A 13 -7.51 -8.80 -8.57
CA ILE A 13 -7.18 -7.61 -7.77
C ILE A 13 -5.96 -7.87 -6.88
N LEU A 14 -5.84 -9.06 -6.29
CA LEU A 14 -4.70 -9.41 -5.45
C LEU A 14 -3.39 -9.42 -6.25
N LEU A 15 -3.40 -9.99 -7.47
CA LEU A 15 -2.24 -9.94 -8.36
C LEU A 15 -1.87 -8.50 -8.71
N GLY A 16 -2.87 -7.67 -9.02
CA GLY A 16 -2.66 -6.23 -9.20
C GLY A 16 -2.05 -5.55 -7.98
N ALA A 17 -2.51 -5.89 -6.77
CA ALA A 17 -2.01 -5.32 -5.52
C ALA A 17 -0.55 -5.70 -5.28
N ILE A 18 -0.16 -6.94 -5.58
CA ILE A 18 1.23 -7.41 -5.48
C ILE A 18 2.12 -6.65 -6.47
N MET A 19 1.66 -6.41 -7.70
CA MET A 19 2.41 -5.62 -8.68
C MET A 19 2.60 -4.17 -8.24
N VAL A 20 1.56 -3.56 -7.64
CA VAL A 20 1.65 -2.18 -7.12
C VAL A 20 2.51 -2.13 -5.84
N LEU A 21 2.48 -3.17 -5.00
CA LEU A 21 3.41 -3.28 -3.88
C LEU A 21 4.86 -3.33 -4.39
N ALA A 22 5.14 -4.09 -5.45
CA ALA A 22 6.48 -4.17 -6.05
C ALA A 22 6.99 -2.79 -6.56
N MET A 23 6.10 -1.85 -6.87
CA MET A 23 6.48 -0.46 -7.19
C MET A 23 7.26 0.22 -6.06
N HIS A 24 7.01 -0.12 -4.79
CA HIS A 24 7.75 0.45 -3.65
C HIS A 24 9.21 0.02 -3.62
N ALA A 25 9.49 -1.22 -4.03
CA ALA A 25 10.87 -1.65 -4.27
C ALA A 25 11.51 -0.86 -5.43
N GLY A 26 10.73 -0.57 -6.48
CA GLY A 26 11.14 0.32 -7.55
C GLY A 26 11.51 1.72 -7.05
N PHE A 27 10.67 2.33 -6.22
CA PHE A 27 10.97 3.64 -5.60
C PHE A 27 12.21 3.58 -4.71
N ALA A 28 12.37 2.52 -3.92
CA ALA A 28 13.59 2.34 -3.13
C ALA A 28 14.84 2.33 -4.02
N PHE A 29 14.84 1.59 -5.13
CA PHE A 29 16.00 1.56 -6.02
C PHE A 29 16.26 2.89 -6.75
N LEU A 30 15.20 3.59 -7.16
CA LEU A 30 15.33 4.93 -7.76
C LEU A 30 15.90 5.94 -6.75
N GLU A 31 15.41 5.95 -5.51
CA GLU A 31 15.90 6.85 -4.48
C GLU A 31 17.34 6.51 -4.08
N LEU A 32 17.66 5.22 -3.89
CA LEU A 32 19.03 4.77 -3.60
C LEU A 32 20.04 5.16 -4.69
N GLY A 33 19.62 5.18 -5.95
CA GLY A 33 20.44 5.58 -7.10
C GLY A 33 20.65 7.09 -7.23
N THR A 34 19.80 7.90 -6.57
CA THR A 34 19.84 9.37 -6.67
C THR A 34 20.47 10.05 -5.45
N VAL A 35 20.58 9.34 -4.32
CA VAL A 35 21.23 9.85 -3.09
C VAL A 35 22.70 9.43 -2.98
N ARG A 36 23.45 10.14 -2.13
CA ARG A 36 24.85 9.80 -1.85
C ARG A 36 24.95 8.50 -1.05
N ARG A 37 26.05 7.76 -1.22
CA ARG A 37 26.33 6.50 -0.50
C ARG A 37 26.12 6.57 1.02
N LYS A 38 26.50 7.69 1.65
CA LYS A 38 26.33 7.90 3.10
C LYS A 38 24.86 7.96 3.54
N SER A 39 23.95 8.31 2.63
CA SER A 39 22.52 8.54 2.89
C SER A 39 21.65 7.37 2.42
N GLN A 40 22.21 6.37 1.73
CA GLN A 40 21.47 5.26 1.14
C GLN A 40 20.67 4.45 2.17
N VAL A 41 21.25 4.14 3.32
CA VAL A 41 20.54 3.41 4.38
C VAL A 41 19.34 4.22 4.87
N ASN A 42 19.49 5.53 5.09
CA ASN A 42 18.40 6.40 5.49
C ASN A 42 17.31 6.47 4.41
N ALA A 43 17.66 6.53 3.13
CA ALA A 43 16.70 6.48 2.03
C ALA A 43 15.87 5.19 2.04
N LEU A 44 16.52 4.03 2.23
CA LEU A 44 15.82 2.75 2.28
C LEU A 44 14.88 2.65 3.49
N VAL A 45 15.33 3.09 4.67
CA VAL A 45 14.52 3.10 5.88
C VAL A 45 13.28 3.99 5.71
N LYS A 46 13.40 5.13 5.02
CA LYS A 46 12.25 6.01 4.74
C LYS A 46 11.18 5.31 3.92
N ILE A 47 11.52 4.58 2.87
CA ILE A 47 10.51 3.86 2.07
C ILE A 47 9.71 2.85 2.90
N ILE A 48 10.39 2.12 3.81
CA ILE A 48 9.73 1.16 4.71
C ILE A 48 8.85 1.90 5.73
N ALA A 49 9.36 2.98 6.30
CA ALA A 49 8.63 3.80 7.27
C ALA A 49 7.40 4.46 6.64
N ASP A 50 7.53 5.00 5.43
CA ASP A 50 6.45 5.59 4.64
C ASP A 50 5.33 4.56 4.44
N PHE A 51 5.67 3.34 4.00
CA PHE A 51 4.68 2.28 3.83
C PHE A 51 3.97 1.90 5.14
N ALA A 52 4.71 1.79 6.24
CA ALA A 52 4.16 1.45 7.55
C ALA A 52 3.20 2.54 8.07
N VAL A 53 3.62 3.81 7.99
CA VAL A 53 2.80 4.95 8.42
C VAL A 53 1.57 5.10 7.52
N SER A 54 1.73 4.96 6.21
CA SER A 54 0.60 4.94 5.27
C SER A 54 -0.38 3.81 5.57
N THR A 55 0.10 2.64 5.97
CA THR A 55 -0.76 1.51 6.36
C THR A 55 -1.63 1.87 7.55
N ILE A 56 -1.05 2.41 8.61
CA ILE A 56 -1.79 2.81 9.81
C ILE A 56 -2.78 3.94 9.49
N ALA A 57 -2.32 5.00 8.81
CA ALA A 57 -3.15 6.16 8.48
C ALA A 57 -4.31 5.78 7.54
N TYR A 58 -4.04 4.96 6.53
CA TYR A 58 -5.07 4.53 5.59
C TYR A 58 -6.06 3.55 6.21
N PHE A 59 -5.61 2.67 7.11
CA PHE A 59 -6.49 1.76 7.82
C PHE A 59 -7.49 2.48 8.73
N PHE A 60 -7.01 3.40 9.59
CA PHE A 60 -7.86 4.06 10.59
C PHE A 60 -8.66 5.24 10.05
N ILE A 61 -8.15 5.94 9.04
CA ILE A 61 -8.72 7.21 8.56
C ILE A 61 -9.06 7.12 7.08
N GLY A 62 -8.06 6.83 6.24
CA GLY A 62 -8.19 6.98 4.79
C GLY A 62 -9.28 6.13 4.15
N TYR A 63 -9.31 4.84 4.48
CA TYR A 63 -10.27 3.90 3.89
C TYR A 63 -11.70 4.16 4.37
N GLY A 64 -11.87 4.48 5.65
CA GLY A 64 -13.16 4.87 6.24
C GLY A 64 -13.74 6.12 5.58
N ILE A 65 -12.91 7.14 5.33
CA ILE A 65 -13.34 8.36 4.62
C ILE A 65 -13.65 8.08 3.15
N ALA A 66 -12.80 7.31 2.46
CA ALA A 66 -12.93 7.10 1.02
C ALA A 66 -14.09 6.16 0.63
N TYR A 67 -14.39 5.14 1.46
CA TYR A 67 -15.34 4.08 1.12
C TYR A 67 -16.44 3.87 2.17
N GLY A 68 -16.40 4.55 3.31
CA GLY A 68 -17.41 4.41 4.36
C GLY A 68 -17.39 3.06 5.08
N VAL A 69 -16.33 2.27 4.92
CA VAL A 69 -16.19 0.92 5.49
C VAL A 69 -15.27 0.96 6.71
N SER A 70 -15.68 0.29 7.80
CA SER A 70 -14.84 0.11 8.99
C SER A 70 -14.44 -1.36 9.15
N PHE A 71 -13.19 -1.61 9.52
CA PHE A 71 -12.66 -2.94 9.77
C PHE A 71 -12.93 -3.46 11.19
N LEU A 72 -13.61 -2.67 12.03
CA LEU A 72 -13.98 -3.03 13.40
C LEU A 72 -15.28 -3.86 13.43
N THR A 73 -15.38 -4.85 12.54
CA THR A 73 -16.51 -5.76 12.44
C THR A 73 -16.05 -7.21 12.61
N GLY A 74 -16.99 -8.16 12.70
CA GLY A 74 -16.66 -9.58 12.86
C GLY A 74 -15.84 -10.14 11.68
N ALA A 75 -14.90 -11.03 11.98
CA ALA A 75 -14.08 -11.68 10.95
C ALA A 75 -14.91 -12.44 9.90
N GLU A 76 -16.05 -13.02 10.31
CA GLU A 76 -17.00 -13.67 9.40
C GLU A 76 -17.55 -12.68 8.35
N THR A 77 -17.81 -11.43 8.74
CA THR A 77 -18.29 -10.38 7.83
C THR A 77 -17.19 -9.95 6.85
N LEU A 78 -15.95 -9.83 7.32
CA LEU A 78 -14.81 -9.40 6.49
C LEU A 78 -14.37 -10.46 5.46
N THR A 79 -14.58 -11.74 5.76
CA THR A 79 -14.22 -12.87 4.88
C THR A 79 -15.31 -13.21 3.87
N GLN A 80 -16.48 -12.56 3.94
CA GLN A 80 -17.52 -12.72 2.93
C GLN A 80 -17.00 -12.37 1.53
N LYS A 81 -17.66 -12.93 0.51
CA LYS A 81 -17.27 -12.73 -0.90
C LYS A 81 -15.79 -13.04 -1.14
N SER A 82 -15.29 -14.11 -0.53
CA SER A 82 -13.89 -14.54 -0.62
C SER A 82 -12.89 -13.45 -0.14
N GLY A 83 -13.30 -12.59 0.79
CA GLY A 83 -12.46 -11.51 1.32
C GLY A 83 -12.24 -10.36 0.32
N TYR A 84 -13.19 -10.13 -0.60
CA TYR A 84 -13.08 -9.08 -1.61
C TYR A 84 -12.75 -7.70 -1.04
N ASP A 85 -13.40 -7.30 0.06
CA ASP A 85 -13.17 -5.98 0.67
C ASP A 85 -11.78 -5.87 1.30
N LEU A 86 -11.24 -6.95 1.87
CA LEU A 86 -9.87 -7.01 2.39
C LEU A 86 -8.84 -6.87 1.26
N VAL A 87 -9.04 -7.59 0.15
CA VAL A 87 -8.14 -7.52 -1.00
C VAL A 87 -8.22 -6.16 -1.69
N LYS A 88 -9.43 -5.61 -1.81
CA LYS A 88 -9.65 -4.24 -2.30
C LYS A 88 -8.95 -3.21 -1.41
N PHE A 89 -9.05 -3.34 -0.08
CA PHE A 89 -8.31 -2.50 0.85
C PHE A 89 -6.80 -2.58 0.61
N PHE A 90 -6.26 -3.79 0.53
CA PHE A 90 -4.83 -3.99 0.30
C PHE A 90 -4.37 -3.37 -1.02
N PHE A 91 -5.13 -3.57 -2.11
CA PHE A 91 -4.88 -2.93 -3.39
C PHE A 91 -4.80 -1.41 -3.25
N LEU A 92 -5.82 -0.77 -2.66
CA LEU A 92 -5.88 0.68 -2.55
C LEU A 92 -4.87 1.26 -1.55
N LEU A 93 -4.55 0.52 -0.50
CA LEU A 93 -3.48 0.84 0.43
C LEU A 93 -2.14 0.97 -0.30
N THR A 94 -1.82 0.04 -1.21
CA THR A 94 -0.56 0.11 -1.97
C THR A 94 -0.50 1.35 -2.88
N PHE A 95 -1.63 1.85 -3.39
CA PHE A 95 -1.66 3.16 -4.07
C PHE A 95 -1.47 4.33 -3.11
N ALA A 96 -2.13 4.30 -1.95
CA ALA A 96 -2.01 5.36 -0.96
C ALA A 96 -0.57 5.48 -0.43
N ALA A 97 0.11 4.35 -0.21
CA ALA A 97 1.49 4.29 0.25
C ALA A 97 2.53 4.74 -0.80
N ALA A 98 2.17 4.70 -2.09
CA ALA A 98 3.02 5.20 -3.16
C ALA A 98 3.21 6.72 -3.10
N ILE A 99 2.21 7.46 -2.59
CA ILE A 99 2.23 8.93 -2.60
C ILE A 99 3.37 9.47 -1.72
N PRO A 100 3.51 9.07 -0.44
CA PRO A 100 4.65 9.52 0.38
C PRO A 100 6.00 9.13 -0.22
N ALA A 101 6.13 7.93 -0.80
CA ALA A 101 7.37 7.50 -1.44
C ALA A 101 7.79 8.41 -2.62
N ILE A 102 6.83 8.89 -3.41
CA ILE A 102 7.10 9.84 -4.51
C ILE A 102 7.56 11.19 -3.95
N VAL A 103 6.88 11.68 -2.91
CA VAL A 103 7.22 12.96 -2.29
C VAL A 103 8.60 12.89 -1.60
N SER A 104 8.87 11.82 -0.85
CA SER A 104 10.10 11.63 -0.10
C SER A 104 11.32 11.48 -1.02
N GLY A 105 11.16 10.84 -2.19
CA GLY A 105 12.16 10.82 -3.25
C GLY A 105 12.43 12.21 -3.85
N GLY A 106 11.40 13.03 -4.07
CA GLY A 106 11.55 14.39 -4.62
C GLY A 106 12.28 15.37 -3.70
N ILE A 107 12.23 15.15 -2.39
CA ILE A 107 12.88 15.99 -1.36
C ILE A 107 14.10 15.32 -0.71
N ALA A 108 14.59 14.21 -1.29
CA ALA A 108 15.69 13.43 -0.74
C ALA A 108 16.94 14.31 -0.50
N GLU A 109 17.58 14.12 0.67
CA GLU A 109 18.71 14.90 1.19
C GLU A 109 18.45 16.40 1.45
N ARG A 110 17.22 16.91 1.25
CA ARG A 110 16.86 18.33 1.44
C ARG A 110 15.86 18.56 2.57
N ALA A 111 15.08 17.53 2.90
CA ALA A 111 14.20 17.50 4.06
C ALA A 111 14.97 17.15 5.35
N LYS A 112 14.44 17.59 6.49
CA LYS A 112 15.00 17.29 7.83
C LYS A 112 14.72 15.86 8.24
#